data_AF-A0A2D7ZIB4-F1
#
_entry.id   AF-A0A2D7ZIB4-F1
#
_cell.length_a   1.000
_cell.length_b   1.000
_cell.length_c   1.000
_cell.angle_alpha   90.00
_cell.angle_beta   90.00
_cell.angle_gamma   90.00
#
_symmetry.space_group_name_H-M   'P 1'
#
loop_
_entity.id
_entity.type
_entity.pdbx_description
1 polymer ?
#
loop_
_entity_poly.entity_id
_entity_poly.type
_entity_poly.pdbx_seq_one_letter_code
_entity_poly.pdbx_strand_id
1 'polypeptide(L)'
;MAGFGLVIPLLPFFGQAFDAPAWQITLMFSAFSVGQFLGEPFWGKLSDRIGRRPVLILTTAGGALAYVALALAPGIWAALAVRLVSGFLSGNISTLQGYLADITP
;
A
#
# COMPACT_ATOMS: atom_id res chain seq x y z
N MET A 1 3.86 0.13 7.17
CA MET A 1 2.88 0.87 7.99
C MET A 1 3.19 2.35 8.19
N ALA A 2 4.44 2.78 8.39
CA ALA A 2 4.77 4.17 8.73
C ALA A 2 4.20 5.25 7.77
N GLY A 3 4.11 4.97 6.46
CA GLY A 3 3.57 5.95 5.50
C GLY A 3 2.03 5.99 5.41
N PHE A 4 1.31 4.97 5.91
CA PHE A 4 -0.13 4.87 5.71
C PHE A 4 -0.89 6.00 6.45
N GLY A 5 -0.47 6.30 7.68
CA GLY A 5 -1.04 7.40 8.47
C GLY A 5 -0.80 8.79 7.88
N LEU A 6 0.23 8.94 7.03
CA LEU A 6 0.56 10.21 6.39
C LEU A 6 -0.37 10.49 5.20
N VAL A 7 -0.84 9.45 4.48
CA VAL A 7 -1.63 9.64 3.27
C VAL A 7 -3.14 9.79 3.52
N ILE A 8 -3.66 9.30 4.64
CA ILE A 8 -5.08 9.47 5.01
C ILE A 8 -5.52 10.95 4.99
N PRO A 9 -4.82 11.90 5.63
CA PRO A 9 -5.20 13.32 5.59
C PRO A 9 -4.94 13.99 4.23
N LEU A 10 -4.09 13.40 3.39
CA LEU A 10 -3.73 13.93 2.08
C LEU A 10 -4.77 13.61 1.00
N LEU A 11 -5.53 12.52 1.13
CA LEU A 11 -6.55 12.12 0.16
C LEU A 11 -7.68 13.16 -0.03
N PRO A 12 -8.22 13.79 1.05
CA PRO A 12 -9.14 14.91 0.90
C PRO A 12 -8.54 16.11 0.15
N PHE A 13 -7.25 16.39 0.35
CA PHE A 13 -6.54 17.44 -0.38
C PHE A 13 -6.38 17.11 -1.87
N PHE A 14 -6.10 15.85 -2.21
CA PHE A 14 -6.17 15.38 -3.61
C PHE A 14 -7.57 15.57 -4.19
N GLY A 15 -8.61 15.26 -3.40
CA GLY A 15 -9.99 15.52 -3.74
C GLY A 15 -10.24 16.98 -4.13
N GLN A 16 -9.77 17.91 -3.31
CA GLN A 16 -9.88 19.35 -3.57
C GLN A 16 -9.02 19.82 -4.76
N ALA A 17 -7.80 19.31 -4.89
CA ALA A 17 -6.87 19.71 -5.96
C ALA A 17 -7.35 19.27 -7.36
N PHE A 18 -8.05 18.14 -7.43
CA PHE A 18 -8.59 17.59 -8.69
C PHE A 18 -10.09 17.86 -8.89
N ASP A 19 -10.71 18.71 -8.05
CA ASP A 19 -12.16 18.97 -8.02
C ASP A 19 -12.99 17.66 -8.03
N ALA A 20 -12.47 16.65 -7.34
CA ALA A 20 -13.00 15.30 -7.35
C ALA A 20 -14.13 15.15 -6.33
N PRO A 21 -15.28 14.58 -6.75
CA PRO A 21 -16.40 14.35 -5.84
C PRO A 21 -16.04 13.33 -4.75
N ALA A 22 -16.73 13.44 -3.60
CA ALA A 22 -16.46 12.64 -2.41
C ALA A 22 -16.42 11.11 -2.66
N TRP A 23 -17.22 10.61 -3.61
CA TRP A 23 -17.24 9.18 -3.95
C TRP A 23 -15.90 8.70 -4.54
N GLN A 24 -15.16 9.55 -5.26
CA GLN A 24 -13.83 9.20 -5.79
C GLN A 24 -12.80 9.09 -4.67
N ILE A 25 -12.88 9.97 -3.67
CA ILE A 25 -12.03 9.92 -2.49
C ILE A 25 -12.28 8.60 -1.74
N THR A 26 -13.55 8.23 -1.53
CA THR A 26 -13.92 6.93 -0.95
C THR A 26 -13.38 5.78 -1.79
N LEU A 27 -13.46 5.87 -3.11
CA LEU A 27 -12.92 4.85 -4.02
C LEU A 27 -11.41 4.70 -3.88
N MET A 28 -10.66 5.77 -3.63
CA MET A 28 -9.22 5.69 -3.35
C MET A 28 -8.90 4.96 -2.04
N PHE A 29 -9.72 5.15 -0.99
CA PHE A 29 -9.60 4.37 0.24
C PHE A 29 -9.90 2.89 0.00
N SER A 30 -11.02 2.58 -0.66
CA SER A 30 -11.41 1.21 -0.99
C SER A 30 -10.39 0.50 -1.89
N ALA A 31 -9.85 1.20 -2.89
CA ALA A 31 -8.81 0.71 -3.78
C ALA A 31 -7.58 0.24 -3.00
N PHE A 32 -7.12 1.01 -2.01
CA PHE A 32 -6.02 0.59 -1.16
C PHE A 32 -6.36 -0.69 -0.37
N SER A 33 -7.53 -0.75 0.26
CA SER A 33 -7.95 -1.92 1.03
C SER A 33 -8.05 -3.18 0.17
N VAL A 34 -8.57 -3.06 -1.06
CA VAL A 34 -8.63 -4.16 -2.03
C VAL A 34 -7.20 -4.61 -2.40
N GLY A 35 -6.32 -3.68 -2.71
CA GLY A 35 -4.91 -4.01 -2.99
C GLY A 35 -4.26 -4.74 -1.83
N GLN A 36 -4.45 -4.25 -0.60
CA GLN A 36 -3.89 -4.84 0.61
C GLN A 36 -4.43 -6.25 0.85
N PHE A 37 -5.74 -6.45 0.70
CA PHE A 37 -6.37 -7.75 0.84
C PHE A 37 -5.81 -8.78 -0.15
N LEU A 38 -5.51 -8.37 -1.39
CA LEU A 38 -4.88 -9.24 -2.39
C LEU A 38 -3.39 -9.47 -2.10
N GLY A 39 -2.70 -8.44 -1.60
CA GLY A 39 -1.27 -8.49 -1.28
C GLY A 39 -0.94 -9.39 -0.09
N GLU A 40 -1.78 -9.39 0.94
CA GLU A 40 -1.57 -10.16 2.18
C GLU A 40 -1.27 -11.65 1.99
N PRO A 41 -2.10 -12.43 1.27
CA PRO A 41 -1.83 -13.84 1.01
C PRO A 41 -0.70 -14.04 -0.01
N PHE A 42 -0.52 -13.11 -0.95
CA PHE A 42 0.52 -13.18 -1.97
C PHE A 42 1.92 -13.06 -1.35
N TRP A 43 2.14 -12.00 -0.57
CA TRP A 43 3.42 -11.73 0.09
C TRP A 43 3.70 -12.70 1.22
N GLY A 44 2.67 -13.18 1.92
CA GLY A 44 2.81 -14.27 2.90
C GLY A 44 3.41 -15.52 2.27
N LYS A 45 2.77 -16.07 1.23
CA LYS A 45 3.25 -17.27 0.53
C LYS A 45 4.61 -17.08 -0.13
N LEU A 46 4.87 -15.89 -0.70
CA LEU A 46 6.14 -15.61 -1.35
C LEU A 46 7.27 -15.53 -0.33
N SER A 47 7.03 -14.87 0.80
CA SER A 47 7.95 -14.79 1.94
C SER A 47 8.38 -16.15 2.44
N ASP A 48 7.45 -17.10 2.53
CA ASP A 48 7.76 -18.45 3.01
C ASP A 48 8.65 -19.23 2.02
N ARG A 49 8.68 -18.84 0.73
CA ARG A 49 9.52 -19.47 -0.30
C ARG A 49 10.89 -18.84 -0.47
N ILE A 50 10.97 -17.51 -0.50
CA ILE A 50 12.22 -16.77 -0.80
C ILE A 50 12.89 -16.20 0.46
N GLY A 51 12.29 -16.40 1.62
CA GLY A 51 12.70 -15.82 2.89
C GLY A 51 12.00 -14.49 3.18
N ARG A 52 11.76 -14.22 4.46
CA ARG A 52 10.97 -13.06 4.90
C ARG A 52 11.70 -11.73 4.70
N ARG A 53 13.01 -11.70 4.95
CA ARG A 53 13.85 -10.49 4.85
C ARG A 53 13.83 -9.82 3.46
N PRO A 54 14.06 -10.52 2.33
CA PRO A 54 13.99 -9.89 1.01
C PRO A 54 12.60 -9.37 0.68
N VAL A 55 11.53 -10.08 1.07
CA VAL A 55 10.14 -9.61 0.87
C VAL A 55 9.84 -8.32 1.63
N LEU A 56 10.31 -8.20 2.87
CA LEU A 56 10.14 -6.99 3.66
C LEU A 56 10.84 -5.78 3.03
N ILE A 57 12.04 -5.97 2.48
CA ILE A 57 12.78 -4.91 1.77
C ILE A 57 12.03 -4.51 0.50
N LEU A 58 11.58 -5.48 -0.30
CA LEU A 58 10.88 -5.25 -1.57
C LEU A 58 9.56 -4.50 -1.37
N THR A 59 8.76 -4.93 -0.40
CA THR A 59 7.47 -4.30 -0.07
C THR A 59 7.66 -2.90 0.50
N THR A 60 8.69 -2.68 1.33
CA THR A 60 9.01 -1.36 1.88
C THR A 60 9.52 -0.40 0.81
N ALA A 61 10.45 -0.84 -0.04
CA ALA A 61 10.98 -0.04 -1.15
C ALA A 61 9.89 0.27 -2.19
N GLY A 62 9.05 -0.72 -2.52
CA GLY A 62 7.89 -0.54 -3.38
C GLY A 62 6.90 0.46 -2.80
N GLY A 63 6.64 0.41 -1.48
CA GLY A 63 5.81 1.40 -0.79
C GLY A 63 6.35 2.83 -0.93
N ALA A 64 7.65 3.02 -0.79
CA ALA A 64 8.30 4.32 -0.99
C ALA A 64 8.13 4.83 -2.44
N LEU A 65 8.36 3.96 -3.43
CA LEU A 65 8.15 4.29 -4.84
C LEU A 65 6.67 4.62 -5.15
N ALA A 66 5.74 3.92 -4.52
CA ALA A 66 4.32 4.19 -4.67
C ALA A 66 3.94 5.59 -4.15
N TYR A 67 4.58 6.08 -3.08
CA TYR A 67 4.37 7.47 -2.63
C TYR A 67 4.90 8.50 -3.63
N VAL A 68 6.06 8.25 -4.23
CA VAL A 68 6.59 9.12 -5.30
C VAL A 68 5.65 9.11 -6.52
N ALA A 69 5.16 7.93 -6.91
CA ALA A 69 4.21 7.79 -8.00
C ALA A 69 2.87 8.50 -7.70
N LEU A 70 2.43 8.49 -6.44
CA LEU A 70 1.21 9.19 -6.03
C LEU A 70 1.40 10.71 -6.09
N ALA A 71 2.57 11.21 -5.69
CA ALA A 71 2.91 12.63 -5.76
C ALA A 71 2.99 13.15 -7.21
N LEU A 72 3.36 12.29 -8.16
CA LEU A 72 3.45 12.60 -9.58
C LEU A 72 2.17 12.25 -10.37
N ALA A 73 1.09 11.83 -9.69
CA ALA A 73 -0.10 11.37 -10.36
C ALA A 73 -0.81 12.54 -11.10
N PRO A 74 -1.02 12.45 -12.43
CA PRO A 74 -1.61 13.53 -13.23
C PRO A 74 -3.13 13.69 -13.04
N GLY A 75 -3.77 12.82 -12.26
CA GLY A 75 -5.21 12.86 -12.02
C GLY A 75 -5.69 11.77 -11.06
N ILE A 76 -6.96 11.87 -10.66
CA ILE A 76 -7.59 10.99 -9.66
C ILE A 76 -7.55 9.51 -10.05
N TRP A 77 -7.75 9.17 -11.33
CA TRP A 77 -7.73 7.80 -11.83
C TRP A 77 -6.32 7.18 -11.82
N ALA A 78 -5.31 7.99 -12.14
CA ALA A 78 -3.92 7.57 -12.03
C ALA A 78 -3.53 7.36 -10.55
N ALA A 79 -3.96 8.28 -9.68
CA ALA A 79 -3.78 8.18 -8.24
C ALA A 79 -4.48 6.93 -7.67
N LEU A 80 -5.63 6.55 -8.23
CA LEU A 80 -6.38 5.35 -7.86
C LEU A 80 -5.63 4.06 -8.22
N ALA A 81 -5.07 4.00 -9.43
CA ALA A 81 -4.22 2.88 -9.84
C ALA A 81 -2.98 2.75 -8.93
N VAL A 82 -2.33 3.88 -8.63
CA VAL A 82 -1.22 3.91 -7.67
C VAL A 82 -1.69 3.46 -6.28
N ARG A 83 -2.92 3.78 -5.86
CA ARG A 83 -3.46 3.29 -4.59
C ARG A 83 -3.68 1.80 -4.52
N LEU A 84 -4.16 1.18 -5.61
CA LEU A 84 -4.26 -0.29 -5.69
C LEU A 84 -2.88 -0.93 -5.52
N VAL A 85 -1.88 -0.44 -6.26
CA VAL A 85 -0.50 -0.95 -6.20
C VAL A 85 0.12 -0.71 -4.81
N SER A 86 -0.09 0.47 -4.24
CA SER A 86 0.37 0.81 -2.89
C SER A 86 -0.27 -0.11 -1.83
N GLY A 87 -1.56 -0.41 -1.98
CA GLY A 87 -2.27 -1.38 -1.13
C GLY A 87 -1.63 -2.75 -1.23
N PHE A 88 -1.41 -3.24 -2.44
CA PHE A 88 -0.79 -4.53 -2.70
C PHE A 88 0.60 -4.65 -2.07
N LEU A 89 1.41 -3.59 -2.16
CA LEU A 89 2.75 -3.54 -1.55
C LEU A 89 2.71 -3.36 -0.01
N SER A 90 1.60 -2.89 0.54
CA SER A 90 1.41 -2.74 1.99
C SER A 90 0.89 -4.01 2.69
N GLY A 91 0.53 -5.06 1.94
CA GLY A 91 0.08 -6.34 2.47
C GLY A 91 1.18 -7.20 3.10
N ASN A 92 2.13 -6.61 3.82
CA ASN A 92 3.29 -7.31 4.41
C ASN A 92 3.15 -7.59 5.91
N ILE A 93 1.96 -7.36 6.49
CA ILE A 93 1.68 -7.59 7.91
C ILE A 93 1.83 -9.08 8.26
N SER A 94 1.31 -9.96 7.39
CA SER A 94 1.44 -11.42 7.53
C SER A 94 2.91 -11.86 7.53
N THR A 95 3.73 -11.28 6.65
CA THR A 95 5.18 -11.52 6.58
C THR A 95 5.91 -11.05 7.85
N LEU A 96 5.56 -9.86 8.37
CA LEU A 96 6.13 -9.32 9.60
C LEU A 96 5.79 -10.17 10.83
N GLN A 97 4.53 -10.57 10.98
CA GLN A 97 4.08 -11.39 12.09
C GLN A 97 4.78 -12.75 12.12
N GLY A 98 4.92 -13.40 10.96
CA GLY A 98 5.65 -14.66 10.91
C GLY A 98 7.15 -14.47 11.12
N TYR A 99 7.76 -13.35 10.70
CA TYR A 99 9.16 -13.06 11.04
C TYR A 99 9.35 -12.87 12.54
N LEU A 100 8.42 -12.17 13.20
CA LEU A 100 8.40 -12.01 14.66
C LEU A 100 8.25 -13.35 15.39
N ALA A 101 7.42 -14.26 14.87
CA ALA A 101 7.30 -15.61 15.42
C ALA A 101 8.59 -16.42 15.27
N ASP A 102 9.32 -16.28 14.16
CA ASP A 102 10.58 -17.01 13.94
C ASP A 102 11.72 -16.54 14.85
N ILE A 103 11.70 -15.29 15.32
CA ILE A 103 12.75 -14.71 16.19
C ILE A 103 12.40 -14.75 17.69
N THR A 104 11.16 -15.11 18.05
CA THR A 104 10.71 -15.18 19.45
C THR A 104 10.61 -16.65 19.86
N PRO A 105 11.49 -17.14 20.77
CA PRO A 105 11.52 -18.55 21.20
C PRO A 105 10.29 -18.98 22.00
#